data_AF-A0A7X6WKB4-F1
#
_entry.id   AF-A0A7X6WKB4-F1
#
_cell.length_a   1.000
_cell.length_b   1.000
_cell.length_c   1.000
_cell.angle_alpha   90.00
_cell.angle_beta   90.00
_cell.angle_gamma   90.00
#
_symmetry.space_group_name_H-M   'P 1'
#
loop_
_entity.id
_entity.type
_entity.pdbx_description
1 polymer ?
#
loop_
_entity_poly.entity_id
_entity_poly.type
_entity_poly.pdbx_seq_one_letter_code
_entity_poly.pdbx_strand_id
1 'polypeptide(L)'
;RIHDLSLQGYEPVHEVINHQLKAGGKRIRPTLALISASFKSSDWEPINWENLVDAASAIEMIHMASLVHDDIIDQATTRRGKETINQKWGNLTAVLAGDYLFSSAFNLLTARKNYPVLLSVSNAIQLMCEGEINQAAQTYNYRQTEENYLDNIYKKTACLFAASCQAGAITALLPAEHVRSIHRFGLYLGYAYQILDDILDLIGDPNELGKPVGSDLARGILTLPVLRLLQDEQQGAWLRPILDRQQITAEEIALTVTRLADSDAFLYSLDRVFQMFDAACQSIYGLPQVPARLAMWEIAGQLLEKPLLMVEKRLTSLGLTMPLRWKTSNPIYPPQEQFNNKTFTTDYPADYPLDNYVSARQSKYAFSFSGETIG
;
A
#
# COMPACT_ATOMS: atom_id res chain seq x y z
N ARG A 1 -18.57 7.24 8.90
CA ARG A 1 -18.43 8.00 7.64
C ARG A 1 -18.50 7.10 6.42
N ILE A 2 -17.54 6.20 6.16
CA ILE A 2 -17.58 5.29 4.99
C ILE A 2 -18.88 4.49 4.96
N HIS A 3 -19.22 3.80 6.06
CA HIS A 3 -20.47 3.04 6.19
C HIS A 3 -21.70 3.90 5.93
N ASP A 4 -21.81 5.05 6.61
CA ASP A 4 -22.96 5.95 6.48
C ASP A 4 -23.17 6.44 5.03
N LEU A 5 -22.10 6.66 4.28
CA LEU A 5 -22.15 7.17 2.90
C LEU A 5 -22.36 6.06 1.88
N SER A 6 -21.76 4.88 2.09
CA SER A 6 -22.06 3.70 1.27
C SER A 6 -23.54 3.28 1.35
N LEU A 7 -24.23 3.70 2.41
CA LEU A 7 -25.63 3.40 2.67
C LEU A 7 -26.61 4.52 2.26
N GLN A 8 -26.17 5.54 1.54
CA GLN A 8 -27.08 6.55 0.99
C GLN A 8 -27.66 6.07 -0.35
N GLY A 9 -28.74 5.28 -0.35
CA GLY A 9 -29.30 4.69 -1.58
C GLY A 9 -30.46 3.70 -1.37
N TYR A 10 -30.86 2.99 -2.42
CA TYR A 10 -31.89 1.94 -2.39
C TYR A 10 -31.27 0.56 -2.05
N GLU A 11 -32.04 -0.33 -1.42
CA GLU A 11 -31.59 -1.57 -0.75
C GLU A 11 -30.57 -2.45 -1.52
N PRO A 12 -30.70 -2.70 -2.85
CA PRO A 12 -29.76 -3.57 -3.57
C PRO A 12 -28.32 -3.04 -3.62
N VAL A 13 -28.15 -1.70 -3.61
CA VAL A 13 -26.82 -1.08 -3.60
C VAL A 13 -26.15 -1.30 -2.25
N HIS A 14 -26.92 -1.24 -1.16
CA HIS A 14 -26.39 -1.40 0.19
C HIS A 14 -25.81 -2.79 0.41
N GLU A 15 -26.50 -3.83 -0.06
CA GLU A 15 -26.04 -5.20 0.10
C GLU A 15 -24.65 -5.41 -0.54
N VAL A 16 -24.49 -4.92 -1.78
CA VAL A 16 -23.26 -5.07 -2.56
C VAL A 16 -22.10 -4.29 -1.92
N ILE A 17 -22.31 -3.03 -1.52
CA ILE A 17 -21.23 -2.24 -0.92
C ILE A 17 -20.89 -2.74 0.50
N ASN A 18 -21.89 -3.12 1.30
CA ASN A 18 -21.65 -3.70 2.61
C ASN A 18 -20.86 -4.99 2.54
N HIS A 19 -21.05 -5.81 1.51
CA HIS A 19 -20.25 -7.01 1.29
C HIS A 19 -18.76 -6.67 1.16
N GLN A 20 -18.42 -5.65 0.36
CA GLN A 20 -17.04 -5.18 0.21
C GLN A 20 -16.48 -4.58 1.51
N LEU A 21 -17.29 -3.81 2.23
CA LEU A 21 -16.87 -3.22 3.52
C LEU A 21 -16.59 -4.29 4.57
N LYS A 22 -17.46 -5.29 4.66
CA LYS A 22 -17.35 -6.43 5.58
C LYS A 22 -16.18 -7.34 5.22
N ALA A 23 -15.61 -7.28 4.02
CA ALA A 23 -14.36 -7.97 3.69
C ALA A 23 -13.14 -7.40 4.45
N GLY A 24 -13.31 -6.27 5.15
CA GLY A 24 -12.30 -5.71 6.05
C GLY A 24 -11.21 -4.97 5.26
N GLY A 25 -10.01 -4.90 5.82
CA GLY A 25 -8.83 -4.25 5.24
C GLY A 25 -7.98 -3.55 6.28
N LYS A 26 -6.68 -3.38 6.00
CA LYS A 26 -5.72 -2.73 6.93
C LYS A 26 -5.92 -1.22 7.07
N ARG A 27 -6.72 -0.59 6.19
CA ARG A 27 -7.01 0.87 6.18
C ARG A 27 -5.74 1.75 6.25
N ILE A 28 -4.68 1.35 5.53
CA ILE A 28 -3.37 2.02 5.58
C ILE A 28 -3.46 3.42 4.99
N ARG A 29 -4.09 3.57 3.82
CA ARG A 29 -4.22 4.84 3.09
C ARG A 29 -4.93 5.94 3.90
N PRO A 30 -6.12 5.72 4.48
CA PRO A 30 -6.74 6.72 5.36
C PRO A 30 -5.90 6.99 6.61
N THR A 31 -5.25 5.97 7.19
CA THR A 31 -4.35 6.16 8.33
C THR A 31 -3.18 7.08 7.99
N LEU A 32 -2.58 6.92 6.80
CA LEU A 32 -1.52 7.81 6.32
C LEU A 32 -2.00 9.25 6.15
N ALA A 33 -3.22 9.48 5.68
CA ALA A 33 -3.80 10.82 5.60
C ALA A 33 -3.96 11.45 7.00
N LEU A 34 -4.47 10.67 7.97
CA LEU A 34 -4.63 11.14 9.36
C LEU A 34 -3.28 11.47 10.01
N ILE A 35 -2.28 10.59 9.92
CA ILE A 35 -0.95 10.83 10.47
C ILE A 35 -0.30 12.06 9.80
N SER A 36 -0.46 12.22 8.48
CA SER A 36 0.09 13.34 7.74
C SER A 36 -0.46 14.69 8.21
N ALA A 37 -1.75 14.74 8.54
CA ALA A 37 -2.38 15.94 9.08
C ALA A 37 -1.85 16.30 10.49
N SER A 38 -1.46 15.29 11.28
CA SER A 38 -0.94 15.45 12.65
C SER A 38 0.46 16.06 12.73
N PHE A 39 1.09 16.43 11.61
CA PHE A 39 2.29 17.29 11.62
C PHE A 39 1.96 18.77 11.90
N LYS A 40 0.68 19.12 11.99
CA LYS A 40 0.22 20.46 12.34
C LYS A 40 0.72 20.88 13.73
N SER A 41 1.34 22.06 13.83
CA SER A 41 1.67 22.66 15.13
C SER A 41 0.40 23.14 15.83
N SER A 42 0.37 23.06 17.16
CA SER A 42 -0.69 23.64 18.00
C SER A 42 -0.87 25.14 17.80
N ASP A 43 0.18 25.83 17.36
CA ASP A 43 0.18 27.29 17.16
C ASP A 43 -0.50 27.73 15.85
N TRP A 44 -0.94 26.79 15.02
CA TRP A 44 -1.57 27.08 13.74
C TRP A 44 -3.09 26.87 13.81
N GLU A 45 -3.83 27.39 12.83
CA GLU A 45 -5.28 27.20 12.77
C GLU A 45 -5.68 25.72 12.90
N PRO A 46 -6.70 25.39 13.72
CA PRO A 46 -7.13 24.02 13.91
C PRO A 46 -7.46 23.31 12.60
N ILE A 47 -7.15 22.03 12.53
CA ILE A 47 -7.50 21.19 11.38
C ILE A 47 -9.02 21.13 11.27
N ASN A 48 -9.56 21.35 10.08
CA ASN A 48 -10.95 21.01 9.81
C ASN A 48 -11.10 19.48 9.77
N TRP A 49 -11.51 18.91 10.90
CA TRP A 49 -11.57 17.46 11.08
C TRP A 49 -12.58 16.78 10.14
N GLU A 50 -13.69 17.43 9.84
CA GLU A 50 -14.66 16.90 8.88
C GLU A 50 -14.06 16.78 7.48
N ASN A 51 -13.35 17.82 7.01
CA ASN A 51 -12.67 17.80 5.72
C ASN A 51 -11.60 16.70 5.66
N LEU A 52 -10.85 16.49 6.75
CA LEU A 52 -9.84 15.42 6.80
C LEU A 52 -10.48 14.04 6.77
N VAL A 53 -11.55 13.82 7.54
CA VAL A 53 -12.28 12.56 7.57
C VAL A 53 -12.95 12.28 6.23
N ASP A 54 -13.48 13.29 5.55
CA ASP A 54 -14.05 13.18 4.21
C ASP A 54 -12.96 12.82 3.19
N ALA A 55 -11.81 13.48 3.21
CA ALA A 55 -10.68 13.14 2.34
C ALA A 55 -10.16 11.71 2.56
N ALA A 56 -9.93 11.32 3.82
CA ALA A 56 -9.48 9.97 4.17
C ALA A 56 -10.50 8.90 3.79
N SER A 57 -11.80 9.19 4.00
CA SER A 57 -12.88 8.28 3.58
C SER A 57 -12.94 8.13 2.07
N ALA A 58 -12.83 9.23 1.32
CA ALA A 58 -12.83 9.22 -0.14
C ALA A 58 -11.67 8.38 -0.70
N ILE A 59 -10.46 8.53 -0.14
CA ILE A 59 -9.29 7.74 -0.51
C ILE A 59 -9.53 6.23 -0.32
N GLU A 60 -10.11 5.83 0.80
CA GLU A 60 -10.42 4.41 1.04
C GLU A 60 -11.53 3.91 0.11
N MET A 61 -12.53 4.73 -0.22
CA MET A 61 -13.57 4.40 -1.20
C MET A 61 -13.01 4.21 -2.60
N ILE A 62 -12.08 5.07 -3.02
CA ILE A 62 -11.34 4.93 -4.28
C ILE A 62 -10.53 3.62 -4.29
N HIS A 63 -9.82 3.31 -3.20
CA HIS A 63 -9.11 2.06 -3.09
C HIS A 63 -10.04 0.84 -3.14
N MET A 64 -11.20 0.90 -2.48
CA MET A 64 -12.19 -0.18 -2.57
C MET A 64 -12.76 -0.32 -3.97
N ALA A 65 -13.03 0.79 -4.66
CA ALA A 65 -13.49 0.78 -6.05
C ALA A 65 -12.47 0.09 -6.96
N SER A 66 -11.17 0.43 -6.82
CA SER A 66 -10.10 -0.19 -7.60
C SER A 66 -10.07 -1.70 -7.37
N LEU A 67 -10.16 -2.16 -6.12
CA LEU A 67 -10.17 -3.60 -5.82
C LEU A 67 -11.36 -4.35 -6.46
N VAL A 68 -12.55 -3.72 -6.48
CA VAL A 68 -13.74 -4.32 -7.11
C VAL A 68 -13.55 -4.43 -8.62
N HIS A 69 -12.96 -3.42 -9.26
CA HIS A 69 -12.65 -3.45 -10.69
C HIS A 69 -11.51 -4.43 -11.01
N ASP A 70 -10.47 -4.48 -10.19
CA ASP A 70 -9.37 -5.45 -10.30
C ASP A 70 -9.89 -6.89 -10.22
N ASP A 71 -10.83 -7.19 -9.31
CA ASP A 71 -11.43 -8.53 -9.20
C ASP A 71 -12.09 -9.00 -10.52
N ILE A 72 -12.62 -8.07 -11.33
CA ILE A 72 -13.21 -8.37 -12.65
C ILE A 72 -12.10 -8.63 -13.67
N ILE A 73 -11.11 -7.74 -13.73
CA ILE A 73 -9.97 -7.84 -14.66
C ILE A 73 -9.22 -9.14 -14.39
N ASP A 74 -9.08 -9.49 -13.12
CA ASP A 74 -8.32 -10.64 -12.65
C ASP A 74 -9.11 -11.95 -12.66
N GLN A 75 -10.41 -11.90 -12.94
CA GLN A 75 -11.34 -13.03 -12.80
C GLN A 75 -11.24 -13.68 -11.41
N ALA A 76 -10.99 -12.88 -10.37
CA ALA A 76 -10.85 -13.35 -9.01
C ALA A 76 -12.19 -13.87 -8.48
N THR A 77 -12.18 -15.04 -7.85
CA THR A 77 -13.36 -15.63 -7.22
C THR A 77 -13.46 -15.31 -5.72
N THR A 78 -12.33 -15.00 -5.08
CA THR A 78 -12.27 -14.64 -3.66
C THR A 78 -11.33 -13.47 -3.39
N ARG A 79 -11.64 -12.68 -2.36
CA ARG A 79 -10.83 -11.58 -1.84
C ARG A 79 -10.96 -11.54 -0.32
N ARG A 80 -9.83 -11.56 0.39
CA ARG A 80 -9.78 -11.58 1.88
C ARG A 80 -10.64 -12.70 2.50
N GLY A 81 -10.66 -13.87 1.86
CA GLY A 81 -11.42 -15.04 2.32
C GLY A 81 -12.94 -14.98 2.08
N LYS A 82 -13.45 -13.96 1.37
CA LYS A 82 -14.85 -13.84 0.97
C LYS A 82 -14.98 -13.91 -0.55
N GLU A 83 -16.13 -14.34 -1.06
CA GLU A 83 -16.41 -14.27 -2.50
C GLU A 83 -16.31 -12.83 -3.01
N THR A 84 -15.80 -12.63 -4.21
CA THR A 84 -15.77 -11.31 -4.86
C THR A 84 -17.15 -10.89 -5.34
N ILE A 85 -17.37 -9.59 -5.58
CA ILE A 85 -18.67 -9.09 -6.07
C ILE A 85 -18.98 -9.68 -7.46
N ASN A 86 -17.99 -9.78 -8.34
CA ASN A 86 -18.18 -10.36 -9.67
C ASN A 86 -18.55 -11.84 -9.60
N GLN A 87 -18.01 -12.60 -8.64
CA GLN A 87 -18.39 -13.99 -8.44
C GLN A 87 -19.83 -14.13 -7.92
N LYS A 88 -20.24 -13.28 -6.98
CA LYS A 88 -21.52 -13.40 -6.30
C LYS A 88 -22.70 -12.75 -7.06
N TRP A 89 -22.48 -11.61 -7.70
CA TRP A 89 -23.53 -10.84 -8.41
C TRP A 89 -23.23 -10.57 -9.90
N GLY A 90 -22.11 -11.07 -10.42
CA GLY A 90 -21.73 -10.90 -11.83
C GLY A 90 -20.94 -9.61 -12.11
N ASN A 91 -20.24 -9.62 -13.26
CA ASN A 91 -19.36 -8.52 -13.67
C ASN A 91 -20.09 -7.17 -13.79
N LEU A 92 -21.32 -7.15 -14.31
CA LEU A 92 -22.10 -5.91 -14.44
C LEU A 92 -22.30 -5.22 -13.08
N THR A 93 -22.69 -5.97 -12.06
CA THR A 93 -22.88 -5.45 -10.71
C THR A 93 -21.57 -4.96 -10.12
N ALA A 94 -20.47 -5.67 -10.36
CA ALA A 94 -19.14 -5.27 -9.88
C ALA A 94 -18.66 -3.95 -10.51
N VAL A 95 -18.84 -3.76 -11.83
CA VAL A 95 -18.51 -2.48 -12.50
C VAL A 95 -19.28 -1.34 -11.85
N LEU A 96 -20.61 -1.47 -11.74
CA LEU A 96 -21.47 -0.43 -11.17
C LEU A 96 -21.19 -0.17 -9.68
N ALA A 97 -20.78 -1.19 -8.92
CA ALA A 97 -20.39 -1.03 -7.52
C ALA A 97 -19.12 -0.18 -7.38
N GLY A 98 -18.12 -0.40 -8.25
CA GLY A 98 -16.93 0.45 -8.29
C GLY A 98 -17.26 1.88 -8.72
N ASP A 99 -18.11 2.07 -9.74
CA ASP A 99 -18.55 3.39 -10.21
C ASP A 99 -19.29 4.16 -9.11
N TYR A 100 -20.14 3.46 -8.35
CA TYR A 100 -20.85 4.03 -7.20
C TYR A 100 -19.89 4.49 -6.09
N LEU A 101 -18.87 3.69 -5.78
CA LEU A 101 -17.83 4.05 -4.80
C LEU A 101 -17.02 5.27 -5.27
N PHE A 102 -16.63 5.33 -6.55
CA PHE A 102 -15.96 6.49 -7.13
C PHE A 102 -16.82 7.75 -7.02
N SER A 103 -18.09 7.68 -7.45
CA SER A 103 -19.04 8.79 -7.37
C SER A 103 -19.20 9.31 -5.93
N SER A 104 -19.35 8.39 -4.98
CA SER A 104 -19.46 8.73 -3.56
C SER A 104 -18.18 9.37 -3.00
N ALA A 105 -17.00 8.91 -3.44
CA ALA A 105 -15.73 9.53 -3.08
C ALA A 105 -15.61 10.96 -3.63
N PHE A 106 -16.05 11.22 -4.87
CA PHE A 106 -16.06 12.58 -5.43
C PHE A 106 -17.02 13.51 -4.70
N ASN A 107 -18.18 13.02 -4.24
CA ASN A 107 -19.08 13.79 -3.40
C ASN A 107 -18.40 14.26 -2.11
N LEU A 108 -17.60 13.39 -1.48
CA LEU A 108 -16.81 13.76 -0.30
C LEU A 108 -15.74 14.80 -0.62
N LEU A 109 -14.95 14.57 -1.68
CA LEU A 109 -13.85 15.47 -2.06
C LEU A 109 -14.35 16.88 -2.44
N THR A 110 -15.58 16.99 -2.92
CA THR A 110 -16.19 18.27 -3.33
C THR A 110 -16.99 18.95 -2.21
N ALA A 111 -17.47 18.20 -1.21
CA ALA A 111 -18.37 18.69 -0.15
C ALA A 111 -17.84 19.88 0.65
N ARG A 112 -16.52 20.00 0.77
CA ARG A 112 -15.85 21.07 1.55
C ARG A 112 -15.01 22.01 0.67
N LYS A 113 -15.14 21.91 -0.66
CA LYS A 113 -14.46 22.76 -1.67
C LYS A 113 -12.93 22.80 -1.50
N ASN A 114 -12.32 21.70 -1.06
CA ASN A 114 -10.87 21.56 -0.93
C ASN A 114 -10.25 21.14 -2.27
N TYR A 115 -10.24 22.06 -3.24
CA TYR A 115 -9.79 21.79 -4.60
C TYR A 115 -8.36 21.23 -4.71
N PRO A 116 -7.38 21.64 -3.89
CA PRO A 116 -6.04 21.03 -3.93
C PRO A 116 -6.04 19.55 -3.56
N VAL A 117 -6.87 19.11 -2.61
CA VAL A 117 -7.04 17.69 -2.28
C VAL A 117 -7.75 16.95 -3.41
N LEU A 118 -8.83 17.52 -3.96
CA LEU A 118 -9.53 16.94 -5.11
C LEU A 118 -8.57 16.73 -6.29
N LEU A 119 -7.73 17.72 -6.60
CA LEU A 119 -6.76 17.62 -7.69
C LEU A 119 -5.69 16.54 -7.42
N SER A 120 -5.14 16.49 -6.21
CA SER A 120 -4.17 15.46 -5.81
C SER A 120 -4.74 14.05 -5.97
N VAL A 121 -5.96 13.82 -5.46
CA VAL A 121 -6.60 12.51 -5.47
C VAL A 121 -7.09 12.13 -6.87
N SER A 122 -7.69 13.05 -7.63
CA SER A 122 -8.13 12.77 -9.01
C SER A 122 -6.97 12.47 -9.96
N ASN A 123 -5.84 13.16 -9.82
CA ASN A 123 -4.62 12.82 -10.55
C ASN A 123 -4.13 11.40 -10.23
N ALA A 124 -4.20 10.98 -8.96
CA ALA A 124 -3.84 9.62 -8.58
C ALA A 124 -4.78 8.57 -9.21
N ILE A 125 -6.09 8.85 -9.28
CA ILE A 125 -7.05 7.97 -9.98
C ILE A 125 -6.68 7.84 -11.45
N GLN A 126 -6.39 8.96 -12.13
CA GLN A 126 -5.98 8.93 -13.53
C GLN A 126 -4.71 8.08 -13.72
N LEU A 127 -3.70 8.28 -12.87
CA LEU A 127 -2.47 7.49 -12.90
C LEU A 127 -2.75 6.00 -12.66
N MET A 128 -3.64 5.63 -11.74
CA MET A 128 -4.03 4.23 -11.53
C MET A 128 -4.64 3.60 -12.78
N CYS A 129 -5.57 4.30 -13.44
CA CYS A 129 -6.15 3.84 -14.70
C CYS A 129 -5.08 3.70 -15.80
N GLU A 130 -4.18 4.68 -15.94
CA GLU A 130 -3.05 4.59 -16.86
C GLU A 130 -2.14 3.41 -16.53
N GLY A 131 -1.89 3.13 -15.25
CA GLY A 131 -1.12 1.99 -14.78
C GLY A 131 -1.72 0.66 -15.21
N GLU A 132 -3.00 0.43 -14.95
CA GLU A 132 -3.68 -0.81 -15.35
C GLU A 132 -3.70 -1.00 -16.87
N ILE A 133 -3.95 0.06 -17.63
CA ILE A 133 -3.92 0.00 -19.10
C ILE A 133 -2.51 -0.34 -19.60
N ASN A 134 -1.47 0.29 -19.04
CA ASN A 134 -0.09 0.03 -19.41
C ASN A 134 0.31 -1.40 -19.04
N GLN A 135 -0.02 -1.89 -17.85
CA GLN A 135 0.24 -3.26 -17.43
C GLN A 135 -0.38 -4.27 -18.40
N ALA A 136 -1.65 -4.08 -18.78
CA ALA A 136 -2.32 -4.93 -19.75
C ALA A 136 -1.60 -4.94 -21.11
N ALA A 137 -1.13 -3.77 -21.57
CA ALA A 137 -0.37 -3.65 -22.82
C ALA A 137 1.05 -4.26 -22.76
N GLN A 138 1.64 -4.39 -21.57
CA GLN A 138 2.99 -4.93 -21.35
C GLN A 138 3.00 -6.42 -20.98
N THR A 139 1.85 -7.09 -20.97
CA THR A 139 1.74 -8.51 -20.66
C THR A 139 2.65 -9.35 -21.58
N TYR A 140 3.41 -10.27 -20.99
CA TYR A 140 4.44 -11.12 -21.62
C TYR A 140 5.63 -10.36 -22.26
N ASN A 141 5.71 -9.03 -22.16
CA ASN A 141 6.79 -8.26 -22.76
C ASN A 141 8.06 -8.29 -21.90
N TYR A 142 8.97 -9.22 -22.16
CA TYR A 142 10.29 -9.30 -21.50
C TYR A 142 11.30 -8.24 -21.95
N ARG A 143 10.94 -7.35 -22.88
CA ARG A 143 11.79 -6.21 -23.28
C ARG A 143 11.58 -4.98 -22.40
N GLN A 144 10.64 -5.04 -21.47
CA GLN A 144 10.42 -3.95 -20.52
C GLN A 144 11.65 -3.75 -19.63
N THR A 145 11.97 -2.48 -19.38
CA THR A 145 13.07 -2.09 -18.51
C THR A 145 12.64 -2.04 -17.05
N GLU A 146 13.61 -1.95 -16.13
CA GLU A 146 13.30 -1.69 -14.72
C GLU A 146 12.58 -0.35 -14.56
N GLU A 147 12.92 0.66 -15.36
CA GLU A 147 12.22 1.94 -15.37
C GLU A 147 10.75 1.80 -15.78
N ASN A 148 10.44 0.94 -16.75
CA ASN A 148 9.04 0.66 -17.12
C ASN A 148 8.29 -0.03 -15.98
N TYR A 149 8.92 -0.99 -15.31
CA TYR A 149 8.36 -1.64 -14.14
C TYR A 149 8.09 -0.64 -13.00
N LEU A 150 9.06 0.23 -12.68
CA LEU A 150 8.93 1.25 -11.65
C LEU A 150 7.81 2.24 -11.98
N ASP A 151 7.70 2.71 -13.22
CA ASP A 151 6.59 3.57 -13.65
C ASP A 151 5.22 2.87 -13.49
N ASN A 152 5.16 1.57 -13.77
CA ASN A 152 3.93 0.80 -13.61
C ASN A 152 3.50 0.69 -12.15
N ILE A 153 4.40 0.30 -11.23
CA ILE A 153 4.06 0.17 -9.80
C ILE A 153 3.87 1.54 -9.12
N TYR A 154 4.47 2.61 -9.67
CA TYR A 154 4.14 3.98 -9.30
C TYR A 154 2.67 4.27 -9.57
N LYS A 155 2.26 4.07 -10.81
CA LYS A 155 0.91 4.36 -11.28
C LYS A 155 -0.15 3.49 -10.59
N LYS A 156 0.10 2.19 -10.48
CA LYS A 156 -0.85 1.22 -9.90
C LYS A 156 -0.99 1.35 -8.38
N THR A 157 0.12 1.54 -7.66
CA THR A 157 0.13 1.42 -6.20
C THR A 157 0.64 2.67 -5.50
N ALA A 158 1.84 3.16 -5.85
CA ALA A 158 2.53 4.15 -5.04
C ALA A 158 1.89 5.55 -5.11
N CYS A 159 1.26 5.91 -6.23
CA CYS A 159 0.61 7.20 -6.42
C CYS A 159 -0.51 7.44 -5.41
N LEU A 160 -1.29 6.42 -5.06
CA LEU A 160 -2.38 6.55 -4.11
C LEU A 160 -1.86 6.61 -2.66
N PHE A 161 -0.74 5.94 -2.35
CA PHE A 161 -0.05 6.16 -1.06
C PHE A 161 0.43 7.61 -0.94
N ALA A 162 1.07 8.12 -1.99
CA ALA A 162 1.57 9.48 -2.05
C ALA A 162 0.44 10.53 -1.93
N ALA A 163 -0.64 10.33 -2.68
CA ALA A 163 -1.84 11.18 -2.62
C ALA A 163 -2.53 11.11 -1.25
N SER A 164 -2.52 9.95 -0.58
CA SER A 164 -3.06 9.82 0.78
C SER A 164 -2.32 10.70 1.77
N CYS A 165 -0.98 10.61 1.76
CA CYS A 165 -0.12 11.45 2.58
C CYS A 165 -0.31 12.94 2.25
N GLN A 166 -0.31 13.27 0.96
CA GLN A 166 -0.46 14.63 0.47
C GLN A 166 -1.82 15.23 0.86
N ALA A 167 -2.92 14.49 0.72
CA ALA A 167 -4.26 14.95 1.06
C ALA A 167 -4.38 15.35 2.54
N GLY A 168 -3.81 14.55 3.45
CA GLY A 168 -3.76 14.86 4.87
C GLY A 168 -2.96 16.14 5.16
N ALA A 169 -1.76 16.25 4.58
CA ALA A 169 -0.88 17.40 4.75
C ALA A 169 -1.50 18.70 4.17
N ILE A 170 -2.17 18.63 3.01
CA ILE A 170 -2.88 19.76 2.42
C ILE A 170 -4.06 20.17 3.29
N THR A 171 -4.84 19.21 3.80
CA THR A 171 -6.01 19.49 4.65
C THR A 171 -5.62 20.17 5.96
N ALA A 172 -4.44 19.84 6.50
CA ALA A 172 -3.87 20.50 7.67
C ALA A 172 -3.20 21.86 7.35
N LEU A 173 -3.21 22.30 6.08
CA LEU A 173 -2.58 23.54 5.63
C LEU A 173 -1.09 23.60 6.00
N LEU A 174 -0.37 22.49 5.81
CA LEU A 174 1.07 22.46 6.07
C LEU A 174 1.84 23.26 5.00
N PRO A 175 3.02 23.81 5.33
CA PRO A 175 3.92 24.43 4.36
C PRO A 175 4.15 23.52 3.15
N ALA A 176 4.24 24.12 1.96
CA ALA A 176 4.38 23.37 0.72
C ALA A 176 5.60 22.42 0.72
N GLU A 177 6.67 22.78 1.42
CA GLU A 177 7.84 21.91 1.61
C GLU A 177 7.52 20.68 2.46
N HIS A 178 6.75 20.82 3.55
CA HIS A 178 6.29 19.71 4.37
C HIS A 178 5.38 18.79 3.56
N VAL A 179 4.43 19.36 2.80
CA VAL A 179 3.54 18.60 1.90
C VAL A 179 4.36 17.77 0.91
N ARG A 180 5.41 18.33 0.28
CA ARG A 180 6.28 17.61 -0.65
C ARG A 180 7.05 16.47 0.03
N SER A 181 7.61 16.71 1.22
CA SER A 181 8.32 15.69 2.00
C SER A 181 7.42 14.53 2.39
N ILE A 182 6.20 14.84 2.87
CA ILE A 182 5.18 13.86 3.27
C ILE A 182 4.66 13.08 2.06
N HIS A 183 4.45 13.74 0.92
CA HIS A 183 4.12 13.06 -0.34
C HIS A 183 5.21 12.08 -0.76
N ARG A 184 6.49 12.49 -0.71
CA ARG A 184 7.64 11.62 -1.05
C ARG A 184 7.73 10.40 -0.13
N PHE A 185 7.45 10.58 1.16
CA PHE A 185 7.35 9.45 2.08
C PHE A 185 6.30 8.43 1.62
N GLY A 186 5.08 8.88 1.31
CA GLY A 186 4.03 7.98 0.81
C GLY A 186 4.41 7.29 -0.50
N LEU A 187 5.02 8.04 -1.43
CA LEU A 187 5.51 7.51 -2.71
C LEU A 187 6.52 6.37 -2.52
N TYR A 188 7.58 6.61 -1.76
CA TYR A 188 8.63 5.60 -1.55
C TYR A 188 8.14 4.41 -0.71
N LEU A 189 7.25 4.63 0.26
CA LEU A 189 6.60 3.54 0.99
C LEU A 189 5.75 2.68 0.06
N GLY A 190 5.01 3.29 -0.87
CA GLY A 190 4.23 2.59 -1.87
C GLY A 190 5.08 1.74 -2.82
N TYR A 191 6.25 2.24 -3.24
CA TYR A 191 7.23 1.45 -4.00
C TYR A 191 7.73 0.24 -3.20
N ALA A 192 8.20 0.47 -1.97
CA ALA A 192 8.68 -0.61 -1.11
C ALA A 192 7.61 -1.68 -0.88
N TYR A 193 6.37 -1.26 -0.65
CA TYR A 193 5.23 -2.14 -0.48
C TYR A 193 4.97 -3.02 -1.71
N GLN A 194 4.93 -2.43 -2.91
CA GLN A 194 4.61 -3.21 -4.12
C GLN A 194 5.73 -4.17 -4.51
N ILE A 195 7.00 -3.73 -4.46
CA ILE A 195 8.13 -4.62 -4.78
C ILE A 195 8.15 -5.83 -3.83
N LEU A 196 7.82 -5.62 -2.56
CA LEU A 196 7.75 -6.70 -1.59
C LEU A 196 6.57 -7.65 -1.82
N ASP A 197 5.41 -7.13 -2.24
CA ASP A 197 4.25 -7.92 -2.64
C ASP A 197 4.57 -8.80 -3.87
N ASP A 198 5.28 -8.25 -4.84
CA ASP A 198 5.73 -8.97 -6.04
C ASP A 198 6.72 -10.10 -5.72
N ILE A 199 7.62 -9.90 -4.74
CA ILE A 199 8.49 -10.97 -4.23
C ILE A 199 7.64 -12.06 -3.58
N LEU A 200 6.69 -11.67 -2.72
CA LEU A 200 5.81 -12.62 -2.05
C LEU A 200 4.96 -13.42 -3.03
N ASP A 201 4.49 -12.85 -4.14
CA ASP A 201 3.76 -13.60 -5.16
C ASP A 201 4.57 -14.82 -5.66
N LEU A 202 5.89 -14.67 -5.80
CA LEU A 202 6.77 -15.71 -6.34
C LEU A 202 7.29 -16.73 -5.32
N ILE A 203 7.39 -16.37 -4.04
CA ILE A 203 7.98 -17.28 -3.03
C ILE A 203 7.10 -17.52 -1.83
N GLY A 204 5.97 -16.86 -1.68
CA GLY A 204 5.12 -16.98 -0.50
C GLY A 204 4.53 -18.39 -0.33
N ASP A 205 3.96 -18.64 0.84
CA ASP A 205 3.19 -19.87 1.10
C ASP A 205 1.77 -19.67 0.54
N PRO A 206 1.28 -20.52 -0.39
CA PRO A 206 -0.08 -20.45 -0.89
C PRO A 206 -1.14 -20.41 0.22
N ASN A 207 -0.91 -21.09 1.35
CA ASN A 207 -1.85 -21.10 2.47
C ASN A 207 -1.90 -19.77 3.23
N GLU A 208 -0.78 -19.03 3.26
CA GLU A 208 -0.72 -17.71 3.90
C GLU A 208 -1.16 -16.59 2.94
N LEU A 209 -0.95 -16.76 1.63
CA LEU A 209 -1.31 -15.78 0.59
C LEU A 209 -2.76 -15.90 0.10
N GLY A 210 -3.35 -17.09 0.17
CA GLY A 210 -4.69 -17.36 -0.36
C GLY A 210 -4.77 -17.39 -1.89
N LYS A 211 -3.62 -17.41 -2.59
CA LYS A 211 -3.48 -17.55 -4.05
C LYS A 211 -2.30 -18.46 -4.41
N PRO A 212 -2.31 -19.10 -5.59
CA PRO A 212 -1.15 -19.87 -6.07
C PRO A 212 0.10 -19.00 -6.19
N VAL A 213 1.27 -19.61 -6.00
CA VAL A 213 2.56 -18.97 -6.21
C VAL A 213 2.75 -18.66 -7.70
N GLY A 214 3.29 -17.47 -8.00
CA GLY A 214 3.56 -17.00 -9.35
C GLY A 214 2.30 -16.66 -10.14
N SER A 215 1.27 -16.17 -9.46
CA SER A 215 0.01 -15.80 -10.12
C SER A 215 0.19 -14.66 -11.12
N ASP A 216 1.10 -13.72 -10.83
CA ASP A 216 1.43 -12.63 -11.73
C ASP A 216 2.16 -13.16 -12.97
N LEU A 217 3.14 -14.05 -12.76
CA LEU A 217 3.87 -14.69 -13.86
C LEU A 217 2.95 -15.54 -14.74
N ALA A 218 2.03 -16.31 -14.17
CA ALA A 218 1.05 -17.11 -14.91
C ALA A 218 0.25 -16.27 -15.92
N ARG A 219 -0.04 -15.02 -15.54
CA ARG A 219 -0.76 -14.04 -16.35
C ARG A 219 0.13 -13.23 -17.28
N GLY A 220 1.44 -13.48 -17.29
CA GLY A 220 2.41 -12.72 -18.08
C GLY A 220 2.78 -11.35 -17.49
N ILE A 221 2.45 -11.07 -16.23
CA ILE A 221 2.90 -9.86 -15.53
C ILE A 221 4.32 -10.14 -15.03
N LEU A 222 5.30 -9.44 -15.62
CA LEU A 222 6.72 -9.64 -15.30
C LEU A 222 7.14 -8.66 -14.22
N THR A 223 7.28 -9.14 -13.00
CA THR A 223 7.71 -8.35 -11.84
C THR A 223 9.23 -8.25 -11.74
N LEU A 224 9.73 -7.39 -10.86
CA LEU A 224 11.16 -7.09 -10.74
C LEU A 224 12.08 -8.33 -10.64
N PRO A 225 11.78 -9.36 -9.82
CA PRO A 225 12.62 -10.56 -9.79
C PRO A 225 12.73 -11.25 -11.17
N VAL A 226 11.61 -11.35 -11.89
CA VAL A 226 11.57 -12.00 -13.21
C VAL A 226 12.34 -11.17 -14.25
N LEU A 227 12.19 -9.85 -14.22
CA LEU A 227 12.95 -8.95 -15.09
C LEU A 227 14.46 -9.04 -14.82
N ARG A 228 14.85 -9.12 -13.54
CA ARG A 228 16.25 -9.31 -13.15
C ARG A 228 16.82 -10.63 -13.65
N LEU A 229 16.05 -11.71 -13.56
CA LEU A 229 16.45 -13.01 -14.13
C LEU A 229 16.64 -12.92 -15.65
N LEU A 230 15.71 -12.28 -16.37
CA LEU A 230 15.76 -12.13 -17.83
C LEU A 230 16.93 -11.30 -18.35
N GLN A 231 17.53 -10.44 -17.49
CA GLN A 231 18.76 -9.71 -17.78
C GLN A 231 20.01 -10.58 -17.71
N ASP A 232 19.97 -11.69 -16.96
CA ASP A 232 21.05 -12.68 -16.93
C ASP A 232 20.91 -13.63 -18.13
N GLU A 233 21.72 -13.44 -19.17
CA GLU A 233 21.68 -14.28 -20.39
C GLU A 233 22.00 -15.75 -20.09
N GLN A 234 22.77 -16.06 -19.04
CA GLN A 234 23.10 -17.44 -18.70
C GLN A 234 21.96 -18.12 -17.96
N GLN A 235 21.25 -17.39 -17.09
CA GLN A 235 20.24 -17.96 -16.20
C GLN A 235 18.79 -17.73 -16.65
N GLY A 236 18.51 -16.72 -17.47
CA GLY A 236 17.15 -16.29 -17.81
C GLY A 236 16.77 -16.43 -19.29
N ALA A 237 17.71 -16.61 -20.21
CA ALA A 237 17.42 -16.63 -21.64
C ALA A 237 16.40 -17.72 -22.06
N TRP A 238 16.36 -18.84 -21.32
CA TRP A 238 15.43 -19.95 -21.55
C TRP A 238 13.94 -19.58 -21.33
N LEU A 239 13.66 -18.52 -20.56
CA LEU A 239 12.30 -18.08 -20.26
C LEU A 239 11.66 -17.32 -21.44
N ARG A 240 12.47 -16.71 -22.32
CA ARG A 240 12.00 -15.96 -23.50
C ARG A 240 11.06 -16.76 -24.41
N PRO A 241 11.42 -17.97 -24.89
CA PRO A 241 10.51 -18.77 -25.73
C PRO A 241 9.23 -19.21 -25.01
N ILE A 242 9.24 -19.33 -23.67
CA ILE A 242 8.04 -19.63 -22.88
C ILE A 242 7.11 -18.41 -22.85
N LEU A 243 7.68 -17.22 -22.66
CA LEU A 243 6.95 -15.96 -22.69
C LEU A 243 6.38 -15.64 -24.07
N ASP A 244 7.14 -15.91 -25.15
CA ASP A 244 6.67 -15.75 -26.54
C ASP A 244 5.43 -16.62 -26.83
N ARG A 245 5.29 -17.75 -26.13
CA ARG A 245 4.16 -18.67 -26.25
C ARG A 245 2.88 -18.15 -25.55
N GLN A 246 3.00 -17.11 -24.71
CA GLN A 246 1.92 -16.49 -23.93
C GLN A 246 1.09 -17.49 -23.11
N GLN A 247 1.73 -18.58 -22.70
CA GLN A 247 1.11 -19.62 -21.89
C GLN A 247 2.21 -20.23 -21.04
N ILE A 248 2.11 -20.04 -19.72
CA ILE A 248 3.09 -20.52 -18.74
C ILE A 248 2.43 -21.58 -17.88
N THR A 249 3.01 -22.78 -17.83
CA THR A 249 2.48 -23.88 -17.01
C THR A 249 2.92 -23.75 -15.55
N ALA A 250 2.27 -24.49 -14.65
CA ALA A 250 2.65 -24.52 -13.24
C ALA A 250 4.09 -25.04 -13.04
N GLU A 251 4.53 -25.99 -13.88
CA GLU A 251 5.90 -26.52 -13.86
C GLU A 251 6.92 -25.47 -14.32
N GLU A 252 6.59 -24.66 -15.32
CA GLU A 252 7.44 -23.56 -15.80
C GLU A 252 7.53 -22.43 -14.78
N ILE A 253 6.45 -22.15 -14.04
CA ILE A 253 6.46 -21.22 -12.89
C ILE A 253 7.38 -21.77 -11.80
N ALA A 254 7.22 -23.04 -11.41
CA ALA A 254 8.05 -23.66 -10.39
C ALA A 254 9.54 -23.64 -10.78
N LEU A 255 9.86 -23.96 -12.03
CA LEU A 255 11.22 -23.87 -12.57
C LEU A 255 11.74 -22.42 -12.53
N THR A 256 10.91 -21.44 -12.88
CA THR A 256 11.27 -20.02 -12.81
C THR A 256 11.63 -19.62 -11.38
N VAL A 257 10.82 -20.03 -10.39
CA VAL A 257 11.10 -19.77 -8.96
C VAL A 257 12.40 -20.42 -8.51
N THR A 258 12.68 -21.65 -8.94
CA THR A 258 13.98 -22.30 -8.66
C THR A 258 15.13 -21.49 -9.27
N ARG A 259 15.03 -21.05 -10.52
CA ARG A 259 16.08 -20.24 -11.17
C ARG A 259 16.25 -18.87 -10.55
N LEU A 260 15.16 -18.25 -10.09
CA LEU A 260 15.23 -17.01 -9.32
C LEU A 260 16.03 -17.21 -8.02
N ALA A 261 15.84 -18.35 -7.35
CA ALA A 261 16.56 -18.68 -6.12
C ALA A 261 18.06 -19.01 -6.35
N ASP A 262 18.40 -19.59 -7.51
CA ASP A 262 19.79 -19.85 -7.90
C ASP A 262 20.53 -18.57 -8.39
N SER A 263 19.78 -17.49 -8.67
CA SER A 263 20.28 -16.20 -9.15
C SER A 263 20.35 -15.13 -8.04
N ASP A 264 20.75 -13.91 -8.39
CA ASP A 264 20.71 -12.76 -7.47
C ASP A 264 19.33 -12.05 -7.43
N ALA A 265 18.34 -12.51 -8.20
CA ALA A 265 17.11 -11.77 -8.47
C ALA A 265 16.27 -11.40 -7.24
N PHE A 266 16.11 -12.35 -6.30
CA PHE A 266 15.38 -12.07 -5.06
C PHE A 266 16.14 -11.09 -4.17
N LEU A 267 17.46 -11.25 -4.05
CA LEU A 267 18.29 -10.38 -3.22
C LEU A 267 18.37 -8.97 -3.79
N TYR A 268 18.46 -8.84 -5.12
CA TYR A 268 18.39 -7.57 -5.84
C TYR A 268 17.06 -6.85 -5.57
N SER A 269 15.95 -7.58 -5.69
CA SER A 269 14.61 -7.00 -5.49
C SER A 269 14.39 -6.60 -4.03
N LEU A 270 14.90 -7.38 -3.06
CA LEU A 270 14.89 -7.00 -1.64
C LEU A 270 15.74 -5.77 -1.36
N ASP A 271 16.92 -5.64 -1.98
CA ASP A 271 17.73 -4.43 -1.84
C ASP A 271 16.97 -3.20 -2.34
N ARG A 272 16.22 -3.32 -3.45
CA ARG A 272 15.32 -2.25 -3.91
C ARG A 272 14.22 -1.93 -2.89
N VAL A 273 13.59 -2.92 -2.25
CA VAL A 273 12.63 -2.68 -1.16
C VAL A 273 13.27 -1.82 -0.06
N PHE A 274 14.47 -2.17 0.39
CA PHE A 274 15.17 -1.43 1.45
C PHE A 274 15.58 -0.03 1.02
N GLN A 275 16.08 0.14 -0.22
CA GLN A 275 16.39 1.47 -0.76
C GLN A 275 15.17 2.38 -0.78
N MET A 276 14.01 1.86 -1.20
CA MET A 276 12.75 2.62 -1.22
C MET A 276 12.28 2.93 0.21
N PHE A 277 12.36 1.97 1.13
CA PHE A 277 12.02 2.20 2.54
C PHE A 277 12.92 3.25 3.21
N ASP A 278 14.23 3.19 2.99
CA ASP A 278 15.20 4.18 3.47
C ASP A 278 14.88 5.58 2.90
N ALA A 279 14.58 5.67 1.60
CA ALA A 279 14.18 6.91 0.95
C ALA A 279 12.87 7.48 1.52
N ALA A 280 11.91 6.62 1.88
CA ALA A 280 10.68 7.03 2.56
C ALA A 280 11.03 7.68 3.92
N CYS A 281 11.76 6.96 4.77
CA CYS A 281 12.16 7.44 6.10
C CYS A 281 12.95 8.75 6.03
N GLN A 282 13.89 8.85 5.08
CA GLN A 282 14.72 10.05 4.87
C GLN A 282 13.89 11.26 4.42
N SER A 283 12.82 11.04 3.65
CA SER A 283 11.99 12.12 3.10
C SER A 283 11.35 13.01 4.18
N ILE A 284 11.10 12.45 5.37
CA ILE A 284 10.51 13.17 6.52
C ILE A 284 11.51 13.48 7.64
N TYR A 285 12.78 13.14 7.47
CA TYR A 285 13.81 13.33 8.51
C TYR A 285 13.95 14.80 8.93
N GLY A 286 13.88 15.72 7.95
CA GLY A 286 13.97 17.17 8.18
C GLY A 286 12.70 17.83 8.72
N LEU A 287 11.59 17.08 8.86
CA LEU A 287 10.35 17.62 9.41
C LEU A 287 10.41 17.77 10.94
N PRO A 288 9.53 18.61 11.54
CA PRO A 288 9.46 18.78 12.98
C PRO A 288 9.42 17.46 13.75
N GLN A 289 10.07 17.43 14.91
CA GLN A 289 10.12 16.26 15.80
C GLN A 289 8.85 16.14 16.64
N VAL A 290 7.74 15.84 15.98
CA VAL A 290 6.41 15.65 16.59
C VAL A 290 6.01 14.18 16.59
N PRO A 291 5.05 13.74 17.43
CA PRO A 291 4.59 12.35 17.48
C PRO A 291 4.20 11.78 16.12
N ALA A 292 3.65 12.59 15.22
CA ALA A 292 3.30 12.18 13.86
C ALA A 292 4.48 11.63 13.04
N ARG A 293 5.70 12.16 13.25
CA ARG A 293 6.89 11.68 12.55
C ARG A 293 7.28 10.27 12.98
N LEU A 294 7.20 9.99 14.28
CA LEU A 294 7.40 8.65 14.81
C LEU A 294 6.32 7.69 14.31
N ALA A 295 5.04 8.11 14.36
CA ALA A 295 3.93 7.31 13.87
C ALA A 295 4.06 6.96 12.36
N MET A 296 4.60 7.87 11.54
CA MET A 296 4.93 7.58 10.14
C MET A 296 6.00 6.49 10.00
N TRP A 297 7.10 6.58 10.75
CA TRP A 297 8.11 5.52 10.72
C TRP A 297 7.59 4.18 11.23
N GLU A 298 6.78 4.19 12.30
CA GLU A 298 6.17 2.98 12.86
C GLU A 298 5.22 2.29 11.88
N ILE A 299 4.30 3.04 11.25
CA ILE A 299 3.38 2.45 10.29
C ILE A 299 4.11 1.92 9.05
N ALA A 300 5.18 2.60 8.60
CA ALA A 300 6.00 2.11 7.50
C ALA A 300 6.69 0.79 7.86
N GLY A 301 7.27 0.69 9.06
CA GLY A 301 7.89 -0.53 9.56
C GLY A 301 6.87 -1.67 9.67
N GLN A 302 5.74 -1.44 10.35
CA GLN A 302 4.68 -2.44 10.51
C GLN A 302 4.10 -2.94 9.19
N LEU A 303 4.03 -2.05 8.18
CA LEU A 303 3.51 -2.42 6.87
C LEU A 303 4.39 -3.46 6.17
N LEU A 304 5.71 -3.36 6.33
CA LEU A 304 6.68 -4.26 5.69
C LEU A 304 7.09 -5.43 6.57
N GLU A 305 6.96 -5.34 7.91
CA GLU A 305 7.49 -6.33 8.85
C GLU A 305 6.95 -7.74 8.63
N LYS A 306 5.63 -7.93 8.66
CA LYS A 306 5.04 -9.25 8.46
C LYS A 306 5.39 -9.83 7.07
N PRO A 307 5.24 -9.09 5.96
CA PRO A 307 5.72 -9.52 4.65
C PRO A 307 7.20 -9.91 4.61
N LEU A 308 8.09 -9.13 5.23
CA LEU A 308 9.53 -9.42 5.27
C LEU A 308 9.84 -10.69 6.06
N LEU A 309 9.15 -10.94 7.17
CA LEU A 309 9.29 -12.19 7.93
C LEU A 309 8.85 -13.42 7.10
N MET A 310 7.79 -13.27 6.31
CA MET A 310 7.35 -14.31 5.38
C MET A 310 8.41 -14.57 4.30
N VAL A 311 8.96 -13.50 3.70
CA VAL A 311 10.06 -13.60 2.73
C VAL A 311 11.29 -14.26 3.35
N GLU A 312 11.71 -13.85 4.55
CA GLU A 312 12.88 -14.41 5.25
C GLU A 312 12.74 -15.91 5.46
N LYS A 313 11.59 -16.36 5.97
CA LYS A 313 11.29 -17.78 6.19
C LYS A 313 11.40 -18.57 4.89
N ARG A 314 10.88 -18.03 3.78
CA ARG A 314 10.86 -18.71 2.48
C ARG A 314 12.24 -18.70 1.80
N LEU A 315 12.97 -17.60 1.83
CA LEU A 315 14.36 -17.55 1.37
C LEU A 315 15.24 -18.55 2.12
N THR A 316 15.09 -18.63 3.45
CA THR A 316 15.84 -19.59 4.27
C THR A 316 15.54 -21.04 3.84
N SER A 317 14.28 -21.36 3.53
CA SER A 317 13.91 -22.70 3.02
C SER A 317 14.49 -23.03 1.65
N LEU A 318 14.86 -21.99 0.88
CA LEU A 318 15.54 -22.10 -0.42
C LEU A 318 17.08 -22.06 -0.29
N GLY A 319 17.63 -22.06 0.94
CA GLY A 319 19.07 -21.98 1.18
C GLY A 319 19.67 -20.58 1.02
N LEU A 320 18.83 -19.55 0.84
CA LEU A 320 19.26 -18.17 0.73
C LEU A 320 19.25 -17.47 2.09
N THR A 321 20.24 -16.61 2.32
CA THR A 321 20.30 -15.77 3.52
C THR A 321 19.88 -14.35 3.18
N MET A 322 18.86 -13.85 3.87
CA MET A 322 18.43 -12.47 3.72
C MET A 322 19.56 -11.50 4.13
N PRO A 323 19.81 -10.41 3.40
CA PRO A 323 20.90 -9.50 3.71
C PRO A 323 20.81 -8.94 5.14
N LEU A 324 21.98 -8.80 5.78
CA LEU A 324 22.14 -8.43 7.20
C LEU A 324 21.45 -7.12 7.62
N ARG A 325 21.01 -6.27 6.67
CA ARG A 325 20.26 -5.03 6.95
C ARG A 325 18.99 -5.26 7.79
N TRP A 326 18.33 -6.41 7.67
CA TRP A 326 17.14 -6.72 8.49
C TRP A 326 17.47 -7.18 9.91
N LYS A 327 18.62 -7.85 10.09
CA LYS A 327 19.05 -8.42 11.39
C LYS A 327 19.70 -7.39 12.31
N THR A 328 19.96 -6.17 11.84
CA THR A 328 20.38 -5.11 12.74
C THR A 328 19.17 -4.61 13.50
N SER A 329 19.12 -5.00 14.76
CA SER A 329 18.49 -4.36 15.92
C SER A 329 18.84 -2.86 16.09
N ASN A 330 19.20 -2.15 15.02
CA ASN A 330 19.16 -0.70 14.96
C ASN A 330 17.72 -0.35 14.59
N PRO A 331 16.91 0.08 15.56
CA PRO A 331 15.67 0.71 15.18
C PRO A 331 16.10 1.94 14.34
N ILE A 332 15.47 2.17 13.19
CA ILE A 332 15.52 3.49 12.50
C ILE A 332 14.83 4.59 13.35
N TYR A 333 14.66 4.31 14.64
CA TYR A 333 14.24 5.24 15.65
C TYR A 333 15.50 5.96 16.11
N PRO A 334 15.44 7.27 16.37
CA PRO A 334 16.48 7.93 17.14
C PRO A 334 16.76 7.11 18.41
N PRO A 335 18.02 7.03 18.88
CA PRO A 335 18.33 6.41 20.16
C PRO A 335 17.36 6.93 21.22
N GLN A 336 16.81 6.07 22.09
CA GLN A 336 15.85 6.49 23.13
C GLN A 336 16.33 7.69 23.96
N GLU A 337 17.64 7.86 24.08
CA GLU A 337 18.28 8.99 24.75
C GLU A 337 17.95 10.35 24.12
N GLN A 338 17.59 10.44 22.83
CA GLN A 338 17.13 11.68 22.19
C GLN A 338 15.70 12.08 22.58
N PHE A 339 14.89 11.16 23.11
CA PHE A 339 13.53 11.44 23.59
C PHE A 339 13.43 11.55 25.11
N ASN A 340 14.30 10.87 25.86
CA ASN A 340 14.29 10.89 27.33
C ASN A 340 14.70 12.25 27.94
N ASN A 341 15.32 13.15 27.16
CA ASN A 341 15.78 14.47 27.64
C ASN A 341 14.88 15.65 27.19
N LYS A 342 13.72 15.38 26.59
CA LYS A 342 12.69 16.41 26.36
C LYS A 342 11.44 16.01 27.12
N THR A 343 11.28 16.52 28.33
CA THR A 343 9.96 16.82 28.86
C THR A 343 9.26 17.69 27.81
N PHE A 344 8.29 17.12 27.08
CA PHE A 344 7.35 17.92 26.32
C PHE A 344 6.52 18.70 27.34
N THR A 345 7.01 19.88 27.74
CA THR A 345 6.31 20.78 28.65
C THR A 345 5.06 21.28 27.94
N THR A 346 3.95 20.59 28.25
CA THR A 346 2.58 21.07 28.44
C THR A 346 2.33 22.55 28.09
N ASP A 347 1.74 22.77 26.92
CA ASP A 347 0.80 23.87 26.65
C ASP A 347 -0.36 23.32 25.79
N TYR A 348 -1.04 22.29 26.33
CA TYR A 348 -2.30 21.79 25.75
C TYR A 348 -3.49 22.43 26.48
N PRO A 349 -4.57 22.79 25.77
CA PRO A 349 -5.85 23.18 26.39
C PRO A 349 -6.34 22.09 27.36
N ALA A 350 -6.88 22.50 28.51
CA ALA A 350 -7.25 21.65 29.65
C ALA A 350 -8.38 20.63 29.35
N ASP A 351 -8.91 20.63 28.15
CA ASP A 351 -10.06 19.89 27.66
C ASP A 351 -9.70 18.80 26.62
N TYR A 352 -8.41 18.54 26.38
CA TYR A 352 -7.94 17.40 25.59
C TYR A 352 -7.59 16.19 26.51
N PRO A 353 -8.33 15.07 26.47
CA PRO A 353 -8.10 13.95 27.40
C PRO A 353 -6.77 13.26 27.08
N LEU A 354 -5.78 13.44 27.95
CA LEU A 354 -4.37 13.04 27.79
C LEU A 354 -4.01 11.70 28.46
N ASP A 355 -5.00 10.88 28.85
CA ASP A 355 -4.76 9.64 29.61
C ASP A 355 -4.27 8.43 28.79
N ASN A 356 -3.84 8.58 27.53
CA ASN A 356 -3.48 7.43 26.69
C ASN A 356 -2.06 7.41 26.11
N TYR A 357 -1.11 8.21 26.58
CA TYR A 357 0.27 8.18 26.03
C TYR A 357 1.38 8.20 27.08
N VAL A 358 1.36 7.21 27.98
CA VAL A 358 2.57 6.72 28.66
C VAL A 358 2.48 5.19 28.73
N SER A 359 3.22 4.50 27.86
CA SER A 359 3.71 3.09 27.99
C SER A 359 3.78 2.30 26.68
N ALA A 360 4.27 2.88 25.58
CA ALA A 360 4.54 2.09 24.36
C ALA A 360 5.74 1.11 24.47
N ARG A 361 6.26 0.84 25.69
CA ARG A 361 7.34 -0.14 25.91
C ARG A 361 7.13 -1.14 27.04
N GLN A 362 5.98 -1.14 27.71
CA GLN A 362 5.62 -2.17 28.72
C GLN A 362 4.15 -2.59 28.69
N SER A 363 3.39 -2.18 27.68
CA SER A 363 1.99 -2.56 27.56
C SER A 363 1.81 -3.66 26.52
N LYS A 364 1.00 -4.65 26.91
CA LYS A 364 0.27 -5.57 26.06
C LYS A 364 -0.74 -4.83 25.17
N TYR A 365 -0.31 -3.81 24.43
CA TYR A 365 -1.13 -3.22 23.38
C TYR A 365 -0.65 -3.76 22.05
N ALA A 366 -1.18 -4.94 21.73
CA ALA A 366 -1.66 -5.14 20.38
C ALA A 366 -2.54 -3.92 20.04
N PHE A 367 -2.21 -3.20 18.97
CA PHE A 367 -3.30 -2.69 18.15
C PHE A 367 -3.93 -3.93 17.53
N SER A 368 -4.80 -4.60 18.28
CA SER A 368 -5.79 -5.45 17.66
C SER A 368 -6.67 -4.49 16.87
N PHE A 369 -6.51 -4.45 15.56
CA PHE A 369 -7.70 -4.64 14.76
C PHE A 369 -8.20 -6.02 15.17
N SER A 370 -9.03 -6.08 16.21
CA SER A 370 -9.74 -7.30 16.54
C SER A 370 -10.38 -7.73 15.22
N GLY A 371 -10.19 -9.00 14.86
CA GLY A 371 -10.96 -9.65 13.81
C GLY A 371 -12.44 -9.76 14.18
N GLU A 372 -12.98 -8.81 14.95
CA GLU A 372 -14.39 -8.60 15.14
C GLU A 372 -14.83 -7.58 14.11
N THR A 373 -15.37 -8.12 13.02
CA THR A 373 -16.37 -7.46 12.19
C THR A 373 -17.25 -6.54 13.06
N ILE A 374 -17.02 -5.24 12.97
CA ILE A 374 -18.03 -4.28 13.43
C ILE A 374 -19.15 -4.37 12.39
N GLY A 375 -20.28 -4.90 12.85
CA GLY A 375 -21.48 -5.22 12.06
C GLY A 375 -22.18 -4.01 11.48
#